data_AF-A0A8S1EF67-F1
#
_entry.id   AF-A0A8S1EF67-F1
#
_cell.length_a   1.000
_cell.length_b   1.000
_cell.length_c   1.000
_cell.angle_alpha   90.00
_cell.angle_beta   90.00
_cell.angle_gamma   90.00
#
_symmetry.space_group_name_H-M   'P 1'
#
loop_
_entity.id
_entity.type
_entity.pdbx_description
1 polymer ?
#
loop_
_entity_poly.entity_id
_entity_poly.type
_entity_poly.pdbx_seq_one_letter_code
_entity_poly.pdbx_strand_id
1 'polypeptide(L)'
;MSKTTKQGLADSKKMSSELFCLTYGSLVTEMLKDYEDPKEVTKKLDQMGFNIGVRLADDFLAKNANVPRCRDARQIAEFLCKNALPCYLGVSASSSNWTNGDREFTITLESNPLTELVQVPPNLVASGLSYSQLIAGAIRGGLEAVHYKVLASASDNGSSTMIQIRFEGVLKDNIPAGED
;
A
#
# COMPACT_ATOMS: atom_id res chain seq x y z
N MET A 1 -21.51 -18.72 24.99
CA MET A 1 -21.85 -18.32 23.61
C MET A 1 -21.50 -16.85 23.44
N SER A 2 -20.29 -16.56 23.01
CA SER A 2 -19.82 -15.18 22.82
C SER A 2 -20.19 -14.73 21.42
N LYS A 3 -21.06 -13.73 21.32
CA LYS A 3 -21.40 -13.08 20.05
C LYS A 3 -20.20 -12.26 19.61
N THR A 4 -19.41 -12.80 18.68
CA THR A 4 -18.41 -12.04 17.94
C THR A 4 -19.16 -11.12 16.97
N THR A 5 -19.36 -9.87 17.38
CA THR A 5 -19.86 -8.81 16.49
C THR A 5 -18.84 -8.64 15.38
N LYS A 6 -19.09 -9.23 14.21
CA LYS A 6 -18.46 -8.81 12.95
C LYS A 6 -18.91 -7.36 12.73
N GLN A 7 -18.07 -6.41 13.12
CA GLN A 7 -18.21 -5.02 12.70
C GLN A 7 -18.10 -5.04 11.19
N GLY A 8 -19.24 -4.92 10.52
CA GLY A 8 -19.32 -4.97 9.07
C GLY A 8 -18.52 -3.81 8.51
N LEU A 9 -17.50 -4.11 7.72
CA LEU A 9 -17.07 -3.18 6.67
C LEU A 9 -18.34 -2.81 5.91
N ALA A 10 -18.67 -1.51 5.84
CA ALA A 10 -19.79 -1.02 5.03
C ALA A 10 -19.79 -1.74 3.68
N ASP A 11 -20.96 -2.18 3.19
CA ASP A 11 -21.14 -2.99 1.97
C ASP A 11 -20.43 -2.36 0.77
N SER A 12 -19.14 -2.63 0.65
CA SER A 12 -18.31 -2.12 -0.42
C SER A 12 -18.51 -3.05 -1.59
N LYS A 13 -18.99 -2.50 -2.71
CA LYS A 13 -19.20 -3.27 -3.94
C LYS A 13 -17.89 -3.94 -4.34
N LYS A 14 -17.83 -5.27 -4.19
CA LYS A 14 -16.68 -6.06 -4.61
C LYS A 14 -16.68 -6.19 -6.13
N MET A 15 -15.49 -6.15 -6.72
CA MET A 15 -15.28 -6.42 -8.15
C MET A 15 -14.31 -7.60 -8.30
N SER A 16 -14.29 -8.21 -9.49
CA SER A 16 -13.37 -9.31 -9.79
C SER A 16 -11.92 -8.83 -9.70
N SER A 17 -11.05 -9.64 -9.08
CA SER A 17 -9.60 -9.40 -9.05
C SER A 17 -8.99 -9.43 -10.46
N GLU A 18 -9.51 -10.29 -11.35
CA GLU A 18 -9.04 -10.41 -12.73
C GLU A 18 -9.23 -9.11 -13.50
N LEU A 19 -10.37 -8.43 -13.33
CA LEU A 19 -10.61 -7.14 -13.98
C LEU A 19 -9.59 -6.10 -13.51
N PHE A 20 -9.29 -6.08 -12.22
CA PHE A 20 -8.27 -5.18 -11.65
C PHE A 20 -6.87 -5.52 -12.15
N CYS A 21 -6.50 -6.81 -12.15
CA CYS A 21 -5.23 -7.33 -12.65
C CYS A 21 -4.99 -6.96 -14.13
N LEU A 22 -5.98 -7.22 -15.00
CA LEU A 22 -5.87 -6.94 -16.44
C LEU A 22 -5.83 -5.44 -16.73
N THR A 23 -6.61 -4.64 -15.99
CA THR A 23 -6.59 -3.18 -16.12
C THR A 23 -5.23 -2.63 -15.72
N TYR A 24 -4.69 -3.11 -14.59
CA TYR A 24 -3.37 -2.70 -14.11
C TYR A 24 -2.25 -3.15 -15.05
N GLY A 25 -2.29 -4.40 -15.52
CA GLY A 25 -1.33 -4.93 -16.48
C GLY A 25 -1.31 -4.14 -17.80
N SER A 26 -2.49 -3.72 -18.28
CA SER A 26 -2.61 -2.85 -19.47
C SER A 26 -1.99 -1.48 -19.23
N LEU A 27 -2.24 -0.87 -18.06
CA LEU A 27 -1.63 0.39 -17.66
C LEU A 27 -0.09 0.29 -17.63
N VAL A 28 0.45 -0.72 -16.94
CA VAL A 28 1.91 -0.92 -16.85
C VAL A 28 2.52 -1.19 -18.23
N THR A 29 1.85 -1.98 -19.07
CA THR A 29 2.31 -2.28 -20.43
C THR A 29 2.38 -1.00 -21.27
N GLU A 30 1.39 -0.12 -21.16
CA GLU A 30 1.41 1.14 -21.89
C GLU A 30 2.50 2.07 -21.38
N MET A 31 2.68 2.18 -20.07
CA MET A 31 3.78 2.95 -19.48
C MET A 31 5.15 2.42 -19.92
N LEU A 32 5.34 1.10 -20.03
CA LEU A 32 6.59 0.52 -20.52
C LEU A 32 6.86 0.80 -22.00
N LYS A 33 5.84 1.16 -22.79
CA LYS A 33 6.03 1.64 -24.17
C LYS A 33 6.34 3.14 -24.20
N ASP A 34 5.69 3.90 -23.33
CA ASP A 34 5.83 5.36 -23.26
C ASP A 34 7.15 5.81 -22.60
N TYR A 35 7.70 4.99 -21.69
CA TYR A 35 8.94 5.26 -20.97
C TYR A 35 10.05 4.28 -21.36
N GLU A 36 11.21 4.81 -21.75
CA GLU A 36 12.40 4.01 -22.10
C GLU A 36 13.06 3.35 -20.87
N ASP A 37 13.00 3.99 -19.69
CA ASP A 37 13.61 3.51 -18.44
C ASP A 37 12.55 2.88 -17.51
N PRO A 38 12.63 1.57 -17.20
CA PRO A 38 11.73 0.91 -16.25
C PRO A 38 11.73 1.52 -14.83
N LYS A 39 12.81 2.23 -14.43
CA LYS A 39 12.83 2.97 -13.16
C LYS A 39 11.87 4.14 -13.15
N GLU A 40 11.70 4.83 -14.29
CA GLU A 40 10.72 5.91 -14.40
C GLU A 40 9.30 5.36 -14.29
N VAL A 41 9.03 4.19 -14.87
CA VAL A 41 7.76 3.48 -14.66
C VAL A 41 7.52 3.21 -13.18
N THR A 42 8.52 2.66 -12.46
CA THR A 42 8.43 2.44 -10.99
C THR A 42 8.12 3.74 -10.23
N LYS A 43 8.76 4.87 -10.57
CA LYS A 43 8.46 6.17 -9.94
C LYS A 43 7.03 6.64 -10.22
N LYS A 44 6.54 6.44 -11.44
CA LYS A 44 5.17 6.80 -11.83
C LYS A 44 4.15 5.90 -11.13
N LEU A 45 4.42 4.60 -11.00
CA LEU A 45 3.61 3.68 -10.21
C LEU A 45 3.55 4.11 -8.74
N ASP A 46 4.69 4.51 -8.15
CA ASP A 46 4.72 5.03 -6.79
C ASP A 46 3.86 6.30 -6.63
N GLN A 47 3.99 7.26 -7.55
CA GLN A 47 3.22 8.51 -7.52
C GLN A 47 1.71 8.28 -7.69
N MET A 48 1.33 7.38 -8.61
CA MET A 48 -0.08 7.00 -8.78
C MET A 48 -0.61 6.30 -7.53
N GLY A 49 0.16 5.36 -6.98
CA GLY A 49 -0.15 4.68 -5.74
C GLY A 49 -0.38 5.69 -4.61
N PHE A 50 0.53 6.64 -4.43
CA PHE A 50 0.41 7.69 -3.43
C PHE A 50 -0.89 8.49 -3.54
N ASN A 51 -1.21 8.97 -4.74
CA ASN A 51 -2.44 9.74 -4.97
C ASN A 51 -3.70 8.90 -4.72
N ILE A 52 -3.67 7.60 -5.05
CA ILE A 52 -4.74 6.65 -4.71
C ILE A 52 -4.83 6.49 -3.19
N GLY A 53 -3.70 6.26 -2.52
CA GLY A 53 -3.60 6.06 -1.08
C GLY A 53 -4.19 7.20 -0.25
N VAL A 54 -3.90 8.45 -0.63
CA VAL A 54 -4.48 9.64 0.01
C VAL A 54 -6.01 9.59 -0.03
N ARG A 55 -6.59 9.26 -1.18
CA ARG A 55 -8.06 9.15 -1.32
C ARG A 55 -8.64 7.93 -0.60
N LEU A 56 -7.91 6.83 -0.56
CA LEU A 56 -8.31 5.62 0.17
C LEU A 56 -8.30 5.85 1.68
N ALA A 57 -7.47 6.75 2.21
CA ALA A 57 -7.49 7.09 3.63
C ALA A 57 -8.82 7.72 4.03
N ASP A 58 -9.32 8.69 3.26
CA ASP A 58 -10.61 9.32 3.51
C ASP A 58 -11.77 8.31 3.45
N ASP A 59 -11.80 7.47 2.40
CA ASP A 59 -12.80 6.39 2.28
C ASP A 59 -12.72 5.41 3.46
N PHE A 60 -11.50 5.09 3.91
CA PHE A 60 -11.29 4.15 5.01
C PHE A 60 -11.83 4.73 6.31
N LEU A 61 -11.50 5.99 6.62
CA LEU A 61 -11.95 6.68 7.83
C LEU A 61 -13.47 6.91 7.82
N ALA A 62 -14.06 7.18 6.67
CA ALA A 62 -15.51 7.32 6.52
C ALA A 62 -16.25 6.00 6.81
N LYS A 63 -15.68 4.86 6.40
CA LYS A 63 -16.26 3.54 6.64
C LYS A 63 -16.00 2.99 8.04
N ASN A 64 -15.01 3.51 8.75
CA ASN A 64 -14.56 2.99 10.04
C ASN A 64 -14.57 4.11 11.10
N ALA A 65 -15.69 4.24 11.81
CA ALA A 65 -15.89 5.30 12.80
C ALA A 65 -14.88 5.29 13.98
N ASN A 66 -14.23 4.16 14.27
CA ASN A 66 -13.36 3.98 15.43
C ASN A 66 -11.95 3.54 15.04
N VAL A 67 -11.30 4.23 14.10
CA VAL A 67 -9.88 3.99 13.78
C VAL A 67 -9.01 4.54 14.92
N PRO A 68 -8.24 3.68 15.63
CA PRO A 68 -7.36 4.15 16.69
C PRO A 68 -6.17 4.94 16.11
N ARG A 69 -5.73 5.97 16.82
CA ARG A 69 -4.49 6.67 16.48
C ARG A 69 -3.29 5.82 16.88
N CYS A 70 -2.58 5.25 15.90
CA CYS A 70 -1.38 4.47 16.11
C CYS A 70 -0.25 5.32 16.72
N ARG A 71 0.43 4.83 17.77
CA ARG A 71 1.50 5.61 18.44
C ARG A 71 2.91 5.21 18.00
N ASP A 72 3.05 4.03 17.45
CA ASP A 72 4.33 3.44 17.05
C ASP A 72 4.17 2.66 15.73
N ALA A 73 5.30 2.32 15.12
CA ALA A 73 5.33 1.59 13.86
C ALA A 73 4.74 0.17 13.97
N ARG A 74 4.78 -0.45 15.16
CA ARG A 74 4.17 -1.77 15.43
C ARG A 74 2.66 -1.73 15.26
N GLN A 75 2.02 -0.72 15.85
CA GLN A 75 0.59 -0.49 15.71
C GLN A 75 0.21 -0.15 14.26
N ILE A 76 1.04 0.64 13.55
CA ILE A 76 0.83 0.93 12.13
C ILE A 76 0.87 -0.37 11.31
N ALA A 77 1.88 -1.20 11.49
CA ALA A 77 2.02 -2.46 10.76
C ALA A 77 0.86 -3.41 11.03
N GLU A 78 0.47 -3.56 12.30
CA GLU A 78 -0.67 -4.39 12.68
C GLU A 78 -1.97 -3.87 12.05
N PHE A 79 -2.17 -2.55 12.06
CA PHE A 79 -3.35 -1.93 11.47
C PHE A 79 -3.42 -2.15 9.96
N LEU A 80 -2.31 -1.93 9.24
CA LEU A 80 -2.22 -2.15 7.80
C LEU A 80 -2.53 -3.61 7.45
N CYS A 81 -1.92 -4.57 8.15
CA CYS A 81 -2.07 -6.00 7.87
C CYS A 81 -3.47 -6.53 8.20
N LYS A 82 -4.10 -6.06 9.29
CA LYS A 82 -5.38 -6.60 9.76
C LYS A 82 -6.61 -5.87 9.22
N ASN A 83 -6.48 -4.60 8.86
CA ASN A 83 -7.63 -3.75 8.52
C ASN A 83 -7.53 -3.20 7.10
N ALA A 84 -6.45 -2.49 6.75
CA ALA A 84 -6.38 -1.76 5.48
C ALA A 84 -6.20 -2.69 4.26
N LEU A 85 -5.20 -3.56 4.27
CA LEU A 85 -4.90 -4.44 3.13
C LEU A 85 -6.03 -5.46 2.87
N PRO A 86 -6.61 -6.13 3.87
CA PRO A 86 -7.77 -6.99 3.65
C PRO A 86 -9.01 -6.24 3.15
N CYS A 87 -9.22 -4.98 3.58
CA CYS A 87 -10.35 -4.16 3.17
C CYS A 87 -10.32 -3.85 1.66
N TYR A 88 -9.15 -3.48 1.12
CA TYR A 88 -9.04 -2.99 -0.26
C TYR A 88 -8.54 -4.03 -1.26
N LEU A 89 -7.63 -4.90 -0.86
CA LEU A 89 -7.04 -5.92 -1.73
C LEU A 89 -7.64 -7.31 -1.49
N GLY A 90 -8.32 -7.53 -0.36
CA GLY A 90 -8.87 -8.85 -0.02
C GLY A 90 -7.81 -9.91 0.29
N VAL A 91 -6.57 -9.48 0.61
CA VAL A 91 -5.43 -10.37 0.85
C VAL A 91 -5.02 -10.41 2.32
N SER A 92 -4.49 -11.56 2.74
CA SER A 92 -3.78 -11.71 4.01
C SER A 92 -2.40 -11.08 3.93
N ALA A 93 -2.00 -10.41 5.00
CA ALA A 93 -0.69 -9.78 5.13
C ALA A 93 -0.10 -10.01 6.52
N SER A 94 1.23 -10.09 6.60
CA SER A 94 1.96 -10.24 7.87
C SER A 94 3.15 -9.30 7.92
N SER A 95 3.47 -8.80 9.13
CA SER A 95 4.63 -7.93 9.36
C SER A 95 5.79 -8.71 9.97
N SER A 96 7.00 -8.54 9.44
CA SER A 96 8.23 -9.21 9.88
C SER A 96 9.46 -8.29 9.74
N ASN A 97 10.67 -8.84 9.98
CA ASN A 97 11.96 -8.18 9.73
C ASN A 97 12.10 -6.78 10.34
N TRP A 98 11.81 -6.68 11.65
CA TRP A 98 11.88 -5.43 12.39
C TRP A 98 13.34 -5.04 12.66
N THR A 99 13.71 -3.83 12.22
CA THR A 99 15.06 -3.27 12.40
C THR A 99 14.98 -1.78 12.77
N ASN A 100 16.14 -1.16 12.99
CA ASN A 100 16.26 0.28 13.27
C ASN A 100 15.39 0.76 14.46
N GLY A 101 15.42 0.01 15.57
CA GLY A 101 14.62 0.33 16.75
C GLY A 101 13.11 0.29 16.48
N ASP A 102 12.66 -0.77 15.79
CA ASP A 102 11.27 -0.99 15.35
C ASP A 102 10.72 0.06 14.38
N ARG A 103 11.59 0.85 13.73
CA ARG A 103 11.15 1.84 12.73
C ARG A 103 11.14 1.32 11.31
N GLU A 104 11.74 0.17 11.05
CA GLU A 104 11.76 -0.46 9.73
C GLU A 104 11.24 -1.88 9.84
N PHE A 105 10.34 -2.25 8.94
CA PHE A 105 9.69 -3.57 8.93
C PHE A 105 9.27 -3.94 7.52
N THR A 106 8.98 -5.21 7.30
CA THR A 106 8.50 -5.74 6.02
C THR A 106 7.07 -6.24 6.17
N ILE A 107 6.18 -5.80 5.30
CA ILE A 107 4.87 -6.43 5.10
C ILE A 107 5.00 -7.46 3.98
N THR A 108 4.62 -8.70 4.24
CA THR A 108 4.54 -9.75 3.23
C THR A 108 3.08 -10.00 2.89
N LEU A 109 2.74 -9.85 1.61
CA LEU A 109 1.44 -10.26 1.05
C LEU A 109 1.55 -11.73 0.62
N GLU A 110 0.66 -12.59 1.13
CA GLU A 110 0.64 -14.02 0.79
C GLU A 110 0.18 -14.27 -0.65
N SER A 111 -0.72 -13.42 -1.14
CA SER A 111 -1.14 -13.37 -2.54
C SER A 111 -1.18 -11.91 -2.98
N ASN A 112 -0.84 -11.65 -4.23
CA ASN A 112 -0.90 -10.32 -4.82
C ASN A 112 -1.84 -10.32 -6.03
N PRO A 113 -3.01 -9.65 -5.95
CA PRO A 113 -4.00 -9.64 -7.02
C PRO A 113 -3.48 -8.97 -8.29
N LEU A 114 -2.45 -8.12 -8.19
CA LEU A 114 -1.86 -7.46 -9.37
C LEU A 114 -1.09 -8.44 -10.25
N THR A 115 -0.55 -9.52 -9.67
CA THR A 115 0.35 -10.46 -10.34
C THR A 115 -0.29 -11.82 -10.62
N GLU A 116 -1.58 -12.01 -10.32
CA GLU A 116 -2.28 -13.31 -10.51
C GLU A 116 -2.18 -13.84 -11.94
N LEU A 117 -2.24 -12.95 -12.94
CA LEU A 117 -2.21 -13.29 -14.37
C LEU A 117 -0.98 -12.74 -15.09
N VAL A 118 0.02 -12.26 -14.32
CA VAL A 118 1.15 -11.51 -14.88
C VAL A 118 2.46 -12.13 -14.45
N GLN A 119 3.31 -12.41 -15.44
CA GLN A 119 4.70 -12.76 -15.22
C GLN A 119 5.58 -11.61 -15.73
N VAL A 120 6.28 -10.95 -14.81
CA VAL A 120 7.17 -9.85 -15.16
C VAL A 120 8.49 -10.40 -15.72
N PRO A 121 8.92 -9.97 -16.91
CA PRO A 121 10.20 -10.37 -17.47
C PRO A 121 11.39 -10.04 -16.54
N PRO A 122 12.31 -10.98 -16.27
CA PRO A 122 13.43 -10.76 -15.35
C PRO A 122 14.34 -9.59 -15.75
N ASN A 123 14.47 -9.31 -17.05
CA ASN A 123 15.24 -8.18 -17.55
C ASN A 123 14.64 -6.84 -17.13
N LEU A 124 13.30 -6.70 -17.08
CA LEU A 124 12.66 -5.47 -16.62
C LEU A 124 12.87 -5.25 -15.13
N VAL A 125 12.81 -6.32 -14.34
CA VAL A 125 13.11 -6.28 -12.90
C VAL A 125 14.56 -5.87 -12.67
N ALA A 126 15.51 -6.49 -13.39
CA ALA A 126 16.93 -6.15 -13.31
C ALA A 126 17.21 -4.69 -13.74
N SER A 127 16.43 -4.16 -14.68
CA SER A 127 16.49 -2.75 -15.10
C SER A 127 15.85 -1.78 -14.09
N GLY A 128 15.15 -2.28 -13.06
CA GLY A 128 14.60 -1.46 -11.97
C GLY A 128 13.08 -1.30 -11.99
N LEU A 129 12.35 -2.15 -12.72
CA LEU A 129 10.89 -2.24 -12.61
C LEU A 129 10.52 -2.91 -11.29
N SER A 130 9.71 -2.23 -10.47
CA SER A 130 8.95 -2.85 -9.38
C SER A 130 7.47 -2.81 -9.75
N TYR A 131 6.96 -3.96 -10.21
CA TYR A 131 5.61 -4.07 -10.73
C TYR A 131 4.55 -3.80 -9.66
N SER A 132 4.83 -4.16 -8.41
CA SER A 132 3.91 -3.91 -7.28
C SER A 132 4.16 -2.58 -6.54
N GLN A 133 4.99 -1.69 -7.07
CA GLN A 133 5.30 -0.40 -6.42
C GLN A 133 4.05 0.46 -6.19
N LEU A 134 2.99 0.28 -7.00
CA LEU A 134 1.69 0.93 -6.77
C LEU A 134 1.17 0.70 -5.35
N ILE A 135 1.31 -0.50 -4.80
CA ILE A 135 0.82 -0.85 -3.45
C ILE A 135 1.65 -0.11 -2.38
N ALA A 136 2.98 -0.07 -2.55
CA ALA A 136 3.87 0.67 -1.66
C ALA A 136 3.55 2.17 -1.67
N GLY A 137 3.33 2.74 -2.86
CA GLY A 137 2.86 4.12 -3.02
C GLY A 137 1.53 4.36 -2.30
N ALA A 138 0.56 3.47 -2.44
CA ALA A 138 -0.75 3.58 -1.78
C ALA A 138 -0.65 3.54 -0.25
N ILE A 139 0.20 2.67 0.30
CA ILE A 139 0.48 2.65 1.74
C ILE A 139 1.10 3.98 2.17
N ARG A 140 2.09 4.49 1.42
CA ARG A 140 2.75 5.76 1.71
C ARG A 140 1.76 6.93 1.70
N GLY A 141 0.93 7.03 0.67
CA GLY A 141 -0.09 8.09 0.57
C GLY A 141 -1.18 8.01 1.63
N GLY A 142 -1.64 6.79 1.93
CA GLY A 142 -2.65 6.59 2.96
C GLY A 142 -2.14 6.96 4.36
N LEU A 143 -0.88 6.62 4.67
CA LEU A 143 -0.24 7.00 5.93
C LEU A 143 0.05 8.51 6.00
N GLU A 144 0.45 9.13 4.90
CA GLU A 144 0.69 10.57 4.84
C GLU A 144 -0.58 11.39 5.08
N ALA A 145 -1.73 10.93 4.54
CA ALA A 145 -3.03 11.54 4.77
C ALA A 145 -3.47 11.53 6.26
N VAL A 146 -2.92 10.62 7.07
CA VAL A 146 -3.12 10.57 8.53
C VAL A 146 -1.88 11.02 9.31
N HIS A 147 -1.04 11.85 8.67
CA HIS A 147 0.12 12.51 9.25
C HIS A 147 1.29 11.58 9.66
N TYR A 148 1.42 10.39 9.07
CA TYR A 148 2.61 9.56 9.22
C TYR A 148 3.49 9.63 7.96
N LYS A 149 4.74 10.03 8.14
CA LYS A 149 5.73 10.02 7.07
C LYS A 149 6.47 8.68 7.05
N VAL A 150 6.40 8.00 5.91
CA VAL A 150 7.10 6.72 5.70
C VAL A 150 7.78 6.67 4.34
N LEU A 151 8.82 5.87 4.23
CA LEU A 151 9.32 5.36 2.96
C LEU A 151 8.78 3.95 2.75
N ALA A 152 8.39 3.61 1.53
CA ALA A 152 7.89 2.29 1.18
C ALA A 152 8.43 1.84 -0.19
N SER A 153 8.88 0.60 -0.29
CA SER A 153 9.34 0.00 -1.54
C SER A 153 8.86 -1.44 -1.65
N ALA A 154 8.31 -1.80 -2.81
CA ALA A 154 7.84 -3.15 -3.09
C ALA A 154 8.90 -3.97 -3.84
N SER A 155 8.96 -5.27 -3.53
CA SER A 155 9.71 -6.28 -4.28
C SER A 155 8.87 -7.54 -4.43
N ASP A 156 8.85 -8.10 -5.64
CA ASP A 156 8.12 -9.31 -5.97
C ASP A 156 9.12 -10.48 -6.10
N ASN A 157 8.90 -11.57 -5.37
CA ASN A 157 9.79 -12.76 -5.41
C ASN A 157 9.16 -13.97 -6.12
N GLY A 158 8.08 -13.74 -6.89
CA GLY A 158 7.38 -14.75 -7.67
C GLY A 158 6.34 -15.57 -6.90
N SER A 159 6.46 -15.68 -5.57
CA SER A 159 5.47 -16.37 -4.71
C SER A 159 4.78 -15.44 -3.72
N SER A 160 5.38 -14.29 -3.42
CA SER A 160 4.88 -13.29 -2.49
C SER A 160 5.38 -11.90 -2.88
N THR A 161 4.69 -10.88 -2.38
CA THR A 161 5.14 -9.49 -2.51
C THR A 161 5.58 -9.00 -1.15
N MET A 162 6.81 -8.51 -1.07
CA MET A 162 7.38 -7.91 0.12
C MET A 162 7.37 -6.39 -0.03
N ILE A 163 6.85 -5.70 0.98
CA ILE A 163 6.81 -4.24 1.04
C ILE A 163 7.63 -3.83 2.25
N GLN A 164 8.80 -3.29 2.00
CA GLN A 164 9.66 -2.74 3.04
C GLN A 164 9.18 -1.33 3.38
N ILE A 165 8.94 -1.06 4.66
CA ILE A 165 8.45 0.22 5.17
C ILE A 165 9.43 0.73 6.21
N ARG A 166 9.81 2.01 6.08
CA ARG A 166 10.62 2.74 7.07
C ARG A 166 9.84 3.96 7.56
N PHE A 167 9.58 4.00 8.86
CA PHE A 167 8.95 5.11 9.55
C PHE A 167 9.93 6.26 9.77
N GLU A 168 9.63 7.43 9.19
CA GLU A 168 10.45 8.63 9.35
C GLU A 168 9.97 9.52 10.50
N GLY A 169 8.66 9.60 10.72
CA GLY A 169 8.10 10.40 11.81
C GLY A 169 6.64 10.78 11.60
N VAL A 170 6.13 11.59 12.53
CA VAL A 170 4.80 12.19 12.45
C VAL A 170 4.94 13.58 11.83
N LEU A 171 4.15 13.85 10.79
CA LEU A 171 4.07 15.16 10.16
C LEU A 171 3.38 16.14 11.12
N LYS A 172 3.95 17.33 11.25
CA LYS A 172 3.34 18.41 12.02
C LYS A 172 2.45 19.23 11.09
N ASP A 173 1.27 19.58 11.55
CA ASP A 173 0.44 20.56 10.87
C ASP A 173 1.15 21.92 10.92
N ASN A 174 1.57 22.43 9.76
CA ASN A 174 1.96 23.82 9.64
C ASN A 174 0.68 24.64 9.64
N ILE A 175 0.26 25.10 10.81
CA ILE A 175 -0.71 26.18 10.92
C ILE A 175 -0.01 27.43 10.36
N PRO A 176 -0.53 28.09 9.30
CA PRO A 176 0.04 29.34 8.84
C PRO A 176 0.04 30.34 9.99
N ALA A 177 1.16 31.05 10.19
CA ALA A 177 1.23 32.09 11.20
C ALA A 177 0.27 33.23 10.83
N GLY A 178 -0.89 33.28 11.47
CA GLY A 178 -1.85 34.37 11.36
C GLY A 178 -3.29 33.90 11.39
N GLU A 179 -3.80 33.66 12.60
CA GLU A 179 -5.18 33.92 13.03
C GLU A 179 -5.20 33.78 14.56
N ASP A 180 -4.72 34.84 15.24
CA ASP A 180 -5.14 35.18 16.60
C ASP A 180 -6.39 36.06 16.52
#